data_AF-A0A356QD41-F1
#
_entry.id   AF-A0A356QD41-F1
#
_cell.length_a   1.000
_cell.length_b   1.000
_cell.length_c   1.000
_cell.angle_alpha   90.00
_cell.angle_beta   90.00
_cell.angle_gamma   90.00
#
_symmetry.space_group_name_H-M   'P 1'
#
loop_
_entity.id
_entity.type
_entity.pdbx_description
1 polymer ?
#
loop_
_entity_poly.entity_id
_entity_poly.type
_entity_poly.pdbx_seq_one_letter_code
_entity_poly.pdbx_strand_id
1 'polypeptide(L)' 'PMYPGRAKERGFNQAQWLAERLGDRLDLPVMQAHCIKHLPSQRSLNRRERQQNLAGAFMVDTEMPAHV' A
#
# COMPACT_ATOMS: atom_id res chain seq x y z
N PRO A 1 -2.10 0.04 0.68
CA PRO A 1 -2.91 1.24 1.02
C PRO A 1 -3.68 1.75 -0.20
N MET A 2 -4.77 2.49 0.03
CA MET A 2 -5.60 3.12 -1.01
C MET A 2 -5.67 4.62 -0.80
N TYR A 3 -5.94 5.39 -1.86
CA TYR A 3 -6.18 6.82 -1.74
C TYR A 3 -7.37 7.06 -0.79
N PRO A 4 -7.34 8.05 0.13
CA PRO A 4 -8.30 8.17 1.23
C PRO A 4 -9.77 8.11 0.81
N GLY A 5 -10.15 8.75 -0.30
CA GLY A 5 -11.51 8.68 -0.84
C GLY A 5 -11.97 7.24 -1.15
N ARG A 6 -11.13 6.47 -1.85
CA ARG A 6 -11.43 5.06 -2.16
C ARG A 6 -11.36 4.14 -0.96
N ALA A 7 -10.48 4.43 -0.01
CA ALA A 7 -10.43 3.66 1.24
C ALA A 7 -11.77 3.79 1.98
N LYS A 8 -12.33 5.00 2.03
CA LYS A 8 -13.64 5.27 2.64
C LYS A 8 -14.78 4.55 1.91
N GLU A 9 -14.79 4.56 0.58
CA GLU A 9 -15.77 3.83 -0.24
C GLU A 9 -15.70 2.32 -0.05
N ARG A 10 -14.48 1.76 0.00
CA ARG A 10 -14.28 0.32 0.19
C ARG A 10 -14.62 -0.14 1.61
N GLY A 11 -14.42 0.74 2.60
CA GLY A 11 -14.64 0.47 4.02
C GLY A 11 -13.54 -0.41 4.62
N PHE A 12 -13.54 -1.71 4.31
CA PHE A 12 -12.60 -2.65 4.90
C PHE A 12 -11.27 -2.72 4.15
N ASN A 13 -10.17 -2.84 4.90
CA ASN A 13 -8.82 -2.99 4.36
C ASN A 13 -8.25 -4.38 4.62
N GLN A 14 -8.62 -5.34 3.77
CA GLN A 14 -8.19 -6.74 3.84
C GLN A 14 -6.66 -6.89 3.86
N ALA A 15 -5.96 -6.05 3.10
CA ALA A 15 -4.50 -6.12 2.98
C ALA A 15 -3.81 -5.72 4.30
N GLN A 16 -4.33 -4.69 4.97
CA GLN A 16 -3.82 -4.28 6.29
C GLN A 16 -4.08 -5.37 7.33
N TRP A 17 -5.31 -5.87 7.38
CA TRP A 17 -5.69 -6.93 8.32
C TRP A 17 -4.82 -8.19 8.14
N LEU A 18 -4.54 -8.58 6.90
CA LEU A 18 -3.66 -9.72 6.61
C LEU A 18 -2.21 -9.43 7.04
N ALA A 19 -1.71 -8.22 6.77
CA ALA A 19 -0.36 -7.82 7.15
C ALA A 19 -0.17 -7.86 8.67
N GLU A 20 -1.10 -7.31 9.44
CA GLU A 20 -1.12 -7.38 10.92
C GLU A 20 -1.07 -8.83 11.41
N ARG A 21 -1.95 -9.69 10.87
CA ARG A 21 -2.00 -11.10 11.29
C ARG A 21 -0.71 -11.87 10.98
N LEU A 22 -0.06 -11.55 9.86
CA LEU A 22 1.23 -12.15 9.49
C LEU A 22 2.37 -11.59 10.34
N GLY A 23 2.40 -10.29 10.59
CA GLY A 23 3.38 -9.63 11.45
C GLY A 23 3.39 -10.22 12.85
N ASP A 24 2.21 -10.37 13.47
CA ASP A 24 2.06 -11.00 14.79
C ASP A 24 2.62 -12.44 14.81
N ARG A 25 2.39 -13.20 13.74
CA ARG A 25 2.79 -14.62 13.68
C ARG A 25 4.28 -14.80 13.41
N LEU A 26 4.91 -13.83 12.77
CA LEU A 26 6.32 -13.86 12.38
C LEU A 26 7.21 -13.01 13.28
N ASP A 27 6.63 -12.32 14.26
CA ASP A 27 7.30 -11.33 15.11
C ASP A 27 7.99 -10.23 14.29
N LEU A 28 7.29 -9.73 13.27
CA LEU A 28 7.79 -8.68 12.37
C LEU A 28 6.94 -7.40 12.48
N PRO A 29 7.58 -6.21 12.51
CA PRO A 29 6.86 -4.95 12.53
C PRO A 29 6.13 -4.71 11.20
N VAL A 30 4.86 -4.33 11.29
CA VAL A 30 4.05 -3.94 10.12
C VAL A 30 4.11 -2.42 9.97
N MET A 31 4.77 -1.96 8.91
CA MET A 31 4.86 -0.54 8.60
C MET A 31 3.62 -0.08 7.84
N GLN A 32 3.05 1.04 8.29
CA GLN A 32 1.93 1.67 7.58
C GLN A 32 2.43 2.61 6.48
N ALA A 33 1.83 2.47 5.31
CA ALA A 33 2.07 3.33 4.16
C ALA A 33 0.77 4.04 3.76
N HIS A 34 0.89 5.25 3.23
CA HIS A 34 -0.22 6.07 2.75
C HIS A 34 -0.18 6.19 1.24
N CYS A 35 -1.33 6.11 0.58
CA CYS A 35 -1.41 6.40 -0.85
C CYS A 35 -1.78 7.87 -1.05
N ILE A 36 -0.87 8.64 -1.62
CA ILE A 36 -0.99 10.10 -1.77
C ILE A 36 -1.49 10.51 -3.17
N LYS A 37 -1.53 9.58 -4.12
CA LYS A 37 -2.01 9.83 -5.49
C LYS A 37 -3.32 9.11 -5.77
N HIS A 38 -4.24 9.77 -6.49
CA HIS A 38 -5.44 9.14 -7.01
C HIS A 38 -5.13 8.41 -8.33
N LEU A 39 -4.78 7.13 -8.26
CA LEU A 39 -4.28 6.34 -9.40
C LEU A 39 -5.40 5.68 -10.21
N PRO A 40 -5.38 5.67 -11.56
CA PRO A 40 -6.36 4.92 -12.33
C PRO A 40 -6.34 3.42 -11.97
N SER A 41 -7.39 2.69 -12.38
CA SER A 41 -7.42 1.23 -12.25
C SER A 41 -6.18 0.61 -12.89
N GLN A 42 -5.47 -0.23 -12.13
CA GLN A 42 -4.25 -0.89 -12.60
C GLN A 42 -4.53 -2.20 -13.35
N ARG A 43 -5.80 -2.63 -13.43
CA ARG A 43 -6.19 -3.97 -13.90
C ARG A 43 -5.95 -4.17 -15.40
N SER A 44 -6.10 -3.12 -16.20
CA SER A 44 -5.90 -3.14 -17.66
C SER A 44 -4.51 -2.69 -18.09
N LEU A 45 -3.65 -2.29 -17.15
CA LEU A 45 -2.36 -1.68 -17.45
C LEU A 45 -1.26 -2.74 -17.57
N ASN A 46 -0.38 -2.54 -18.55
CA ASN A 46 0.82 -3.36 -18.69
C ASN A 46 1.84 -3.05 -17.58
N ARG A 47 2.96 -3.79 -17.54
CA ARG A 47 3.98 -3.64 -16.48
C ARG A 47 4.59 -2.22 -16.45
N ARG A 48 4.90 -1.64 -17.61
CA ARG A 48 5.56 -0.32 -17.71
C ARG A 48 4.61 0.79 -17.26
N GLU A 49 3.36 0.74 -17.68
CA GLU A 49 2.32 1.68 -17.28
C GLU A 49 2.04 1.62 -15.78
N ARG A 50 1.96 0.41 -15.22
CA ARG A 50 1.83 0.23 -13.76
C ARG A 50 3.00 0.86 -13.02
N GLN A 51 4.22 0.61 -13.47
CA GLN A 51 5.42 1.18 -12.84
C GLN A 51 5.40 2.72 -12.86
N GLN A 52 5.02 3.31 -13.99
CA GLN A 52 4.89 4.76 -14.12
C GLN A 52 3.80 5.31 -13.21
N ASN A 53 2.65 4.64 -13.12
CA ASN A 53 1.56 5.09 -12.26
C ASN A 53 1.87 4.97 -10.77
N LEU A 54 2.57 3.92 -10.35
CA LEU A 54 2.92 3.70 -8.94
C LEU A 54 4.08 4.58 -8.47
N ALA A 55 4.86 5.18 -9.38
CA ALA A 55 6.01 6.00 -9.05
C ALA A 55 5.62 7.19 -8.14
N GLY A 56 6.18 7.24 -6.93
CA GLY A 56 5.89 8.27 -5.93
C GLY A 56 4.42 8.30 -5.47
N ALA A 57 3.67 7.20 -5.62
CA ALA A 57 2.27 7.15 -5.22
C ALA A 57 2.07 6.87 -3.72
N PHE A 58 3.13 6.47 -3.01
CA PHE A 58 3.08 6.06 -1.62
C PHE A 58 4.12 6.79 -0.77
N MET A 59 3.80 6.93 0.51
CA MET A 59 4.64 7.50 1.55
C MET A 59 4.58 6.61 2.79
N VAL A 60 5.68 6.55 3.55
CA VAL A 60 5.78 5.86 4.84
C VAL A 60 6.18 6.90 5.87
N ASP A 61 5.58 6.88 7.06
CA ASP A 61 5.84 7.89 8.10
C ASP A 61 7.10 7.60 8.92
N THR A 62 7.68 6.42 8.75
CA THR A 62 8.87 5.95 9.46
C THR A 62 10.05 5.79 8.52
N GLU A 63 11.25 5.79 9.08
CA GLU A 63 12.45 5.41 8.32
C GLU A 63 12.32 3.98 7.81
N MET A 64 12.76 3.79 6.56
CA MET A 64 12.79 2.47 5.94
C MET A 64 13.89 1.63 6.61
N PRO A 65 13.68 0.30 6.75
CA PRO A 65 14.73 -0.57 7.24
C PRO A 65 15.91 -0.56 6.25
N ALA A 66 17.13 -0.77 6.77
CA ALA A 66 18.34 -0.75 5.97
C ALA A 66 18.35 -1.83 4.85
N HIS A 67 17.57 -2.90 5.02
CA HIS A 67 17.40 -3.98 4.04
C HIS A 67 16.02 -4.65 4.23
N VAL A 68 15.54 -5.31 3.17
CA VAL A 68 14.31 -6.13 3.14
C VAL A 68 14.65 -7.48 2.53
#